data_AF-R9J5U4-F1
#
_entry.id   AF-R9J5U4-F1
#
_cell.length_a   1.000
_cell.length_b   1.000
_cell.length_c   1.000
_cell.angle_alpha   90.00
_cell.angle_beta   90.00
_cell.angle_gamma   90.00
#
_symmetry.space_group_name_H-M   'P 1'
#
loop_
_entity.id
_entity.type
_entity.pdbx_description
1 polymer ?
#
loop_
_entity_poly.entity_id
_entity_poly.type
_entity_poly.pdbx_seq_one_letter_code
_entity_poly.pdbx_strand_id
1 'polypeptide(L)'
;MDKQKEQAVLTIVELLKKEQAAERAKEYENQLLEMLGEQEREEITEVLDGRKLPSLLSDTIAKRIFSADSHRERLEYLLKNVVQDDSIEVEGSYTNEGFMQSKNSKKVIFDEPARLKDGRHSDTEFQITLQEYILRRAELYASDMLMFSYSVEEGQKKSEVSYSNTAGVLLVVLMKNSSKEFKRFNETSDRYIHRFTKRTADSGLSFHSMMTMVFVQLDECLKQFREGRNGEHDNDGNSLDELQTLLSLVADINDEKVLKTAKDNKFMRDIIAEVKELSENKELPV
;
A
#
# COMPACT_ATOMS: atom_id res chain seq x y z
N MET A 1 11.48 18.94 8.86
CA MET A 1 10.66 20.14 8.66
C MET A 1 10.89 21.05 9.83
N ASP A 2 11.12 22.35 9.60
CA ASP A 2 11.34 23.32 10.68
C ASP A 2 10.09 23.39 11.57
N LYS A 3 10.25 23.41 12.91
CA LYS A 3 9.12 23.43 13.86
C LYS A 3 8.18 24.61 13.61
N GLN A 4 8.73 25.73 13.14
CA GLN A 4 7.95 26.91 12.78
C GLN A 4 7.08 26.68 11.53
N LYS A 5 7.60 25.96 10.53
CA LYS A 5 6.88 25.61 9.31
C LYS A 5 5.74 24.63 9.60
N GLU A 6 5.98 23.65 10.47
CA GLU A 6 4.94 22.69 10.89
C GLU A 6 3.80 23.39 11.64
N GLN A 7 4.12 24.31 12.55
CA GLN A 7 3.13 25.10 13.27
C GLN A 7 2.31 26.01 12.34
N ALA A 8 2.95 26.62 11.33
CA ALA A 8 2.28 27.45 10.35
C ALA A 8 1.31 26.64 9.47
N VAL A 9 1.70 25.44 9.01
CA VAL A 9 0.81 24.51 8.29
C VAL A 9 -0.41 24.15 9.13
N LEU A 10 -0.20 23.72 10.38
CA LEU A 10 -1.29 23.37 11.30
C LEU A 10 -2.28 24.53 11.49
N THR A 11 -1.75 25.75 11.64
CA THR A 11 -2.57 26.95 11.81
C THR A 11 -3.43 27.22 10.57
N ILE A 12 -2.85 27.14 9.37
CA ILE A 12 -3.59 27.37 8.12
C ILE A 12 -4.65 26.28 7.90
N VAL A 13 -4.34 25.02 8.20
CA VAL A 13 -5.31 23.91 8.10
C VAL A 13 -6.49 24.11 9.07
N GLU A 14 -6.25 24.57 10.30
CA GLU A 14 -7.33 24.88 11.24
C GLU A 14 -8.23 26.04 10.76
N LEU A 15 -7.64 27.05 10.13
CA LEU A 15 -8.40 28.17 9.53
C LEU A 15 -9.24 27.67 8.36
N LEU A 16 -8.65 26.88 7.45
CA LEU A 16 -9.33 26.30 6.30
C LEU A 16 -10.53 25.44 6.73
N LYS A 17 -10.37 24.59 7.76
CA LYS A 17 -11.46 23.73 8.29
C LYS A 17 -12.65 24.51 8.85
N LYS A 18 -12.45 25.78 9.25
CA LYS A 18 -13.48 26.65 9.83
C LYS A 18 -14.05 27.64 8.81
N GLU A 19 -13.43 27.77 7.64
CA GLU A 19 -13.79 28.79 6.65
C GLU A 19 -14.96 28.32 5.78
N GLN A 20 -15.95 29.20 5.62
CA GLN A 20 -17.16 28.95 4.81
C GLN A 20 -17.16 29.77 3.52
N ALA A 21 -16.33 30.83 3.45
CA ALA A 21 -16.19 31.65 2.26
C ALA A 21 -15.17 31.04 1.27
N ALA A 22 -15.64 30.70 0.07
CA ALA A 22 -14.83 30.05 -0.97
C ALA A 22 -13.55 30.84 -1.35
N GLU A 23 -13.61 32.17 -1.36
CA GLU A 23 -12.44 33.01 -1.68
C GLU A 23 -11.34 32.91 -0.62
N ARG A 24 -11.71 32.91 0.67
CA ARG A 24 -10.74 32.76 1.77
C ARG A 24 -10.20 31.34 1.89
N ALA A 25 -11.04 30.34 1.64
CA ALA A 25 -10.59 28.96 1.57
C ALA A 25 -9.50 28.79 0.50
N LYS A 26 -9.73 29.38 -0.69
CA LYS A 26 -8.75 29.38 -1.78
C LYS A 26 -7.46 30.12 -1.43
N GLU A 27 -7.54 31.20 -0.67
CA GLU A 27 -6.36 31.92 -0.17
C GLU A 27 -5.52 31.03 0.77
N TYR A 28 -6.15 30.31 1.69
CA TYR A 28 -5.47 29.35 2.56
C TYR A 28 -4.88 28.16 1.79
N GLU A 29 -5.60 27.62 0.80
CA GLU A 29 -5.08 26.58 -0.10
C GLU A 29 -3.80 27.05 -0.82
N ASN A 30 -3.80 28.27 -1.37
CA ASN A 30 -2.63 28.85 -2.02
C ASN A 30 -1.45 29.02 -1.06
N GLN A 31 -1.71 29.47 0.18
CA GLN A 31 -0.66 29.59 1.20
C GLN A 31 -0.04 28.22 1.52
N LEU A 32 -0.84 27.16 1.62
CA LEU A 32 -0.33 25.79 1.82
C LEU A 32 0.52 25.34 0.62
N LEU A 33 0.08 25.62 -0.60
CA LEU A 33 0.81 25.27 -1.83
C LEU A 33 2.18 25.98 -1.91
N GLU A 34 2.25 27.25 -1.52
CA GLU A 34 3.52 28.01 -1.49
C GLU A 34 4.53 27.46 -0.47
N MET A 35 4.06 26.68 0.52
CA MET A 35 4.93 26.03 1.50
C MET A 35 5.55 24.73 0.97
N LEU A 36 5.13 24.20 -0.18
CA LEU A 36 5.66 22.97 -0.76
C LEU A 36 6.90 23.21 -1.63
N GLY A 37 7.65 22.15 -1.92
CA GLY A 37 8.70 22.21 -2.94
C GLY A 37 8.11 22.42 -4.34
N GLU A 38 8.87 22.97 -5.29
CA GLU A 38 8.37 23.30 -6.62
C GLU A 38 7.71 22.10 -7.33
N GLN A 39 8.36 20.94 -7.31
CA GLN A 39 7.84 19.72 -7.93
C GLN A 39 6.55 19.22 -7.26
N GLU A 40 6.52 19.20 -5.92
CA GLU A 40 5.34 18.74 -5.17
C GLU A 40 4.15 19.70 -5.34
N ARG A 41 4.43 21.01 -5.38
CA ARG A 41 3.43 22.04 -5.68
C ARG A 41 2.84 21.86 -7.07
N GLU A 42 3.68 21.61 -8.07
CA GLU A 42 3.22 21.37 -9.45
C GLU A 42 2.35 20.12 -9.53
N GLU A 43 2.80 18.99 -8.95
CA GLU A 43 2.03 17.74 -8.92
C GLU A 43 0.66 17.92 -8.27
N ILE A 44 0.58 18.58 -7.11
CA ILE A 44 -0.70 18.83 -6.43
C ILE A 44 -1.57 19.81 -7.23
N THR A 45 -0.98 20.86 -7.81
CA THR A 45 -1.74 21.82 -8.64
C THR A 45 -2.36 21.13 -9.84
N GLU A 46 -1.64 20.23 -10.50
CA GLU A 46 -2.19 19.45 -11.61
C GLU A 46 -3.34 18.54 -11.20
N VAL A 47 -3.31 17.98 -9.99
CA VAL A 47 -4.44 17.22 -9.43
C VAL A 47 -5.62 18.14 -9.13
N LEU A 48 -5.39 19.29 -8.49
CA LEU A 48 -6.44 20.28 -8.15
C LEU A 48 -7.10 20.88 -9.40
N ASP A 49 -6.34 21.07 -10.47
CA ASP A 49 -6.83 21.52 -11.78
C ASP A 49 -7.54 20.41 -12.58
N GLY A 50 -7.55 19.18 -12.08
CA GLY A 50 -8.12 18.01 -12.76
C GLY A 50 -7.31 17.53 -13.98
N ARG A 51 -6.05 17.97 -14.11
CA ARG A 51 -5.13 17.52 -15.18
C ARG A 51 -4.53 16.15 -14.87
N LYS A 52 -4.35 15.82 -13.59
CA LYS A 52 -3.88 14.52 -13.11
C LYS A 52 -4.85 13.92 -12.09
N LEU A 53 -4.83 12.59 -11.99
CA LEU A 53 -5.49 11.86 -10.91
C LEU A 53 -4.57 11.80 -9.68
N PRO A 54 -5.13 11.83 -8.45
CA PRO A 54 -4.34 11.65 -7.24
C PRO A 54 -3.72 10.25 -7.22
N SER A 55 -2.52 10.15 -6.66
CA SER A 55 -1.76 8.89 -6.62
C SER A 55 -2.50 7.81 -5.82
N LEU A 56 -2.55 6.58 -6.35
CA LEU A 56 -3.02 5.40 -5.63
C LEU A 56 -2.14 5.04 -4.41
N LEU A 57 -0.94 5.62 -4.31
CA LEU A 57 -0.05 5.46 -3.15
C LEU A 57 -0.30 6.50 -2.05
N SER A 58 -1.24 7.42 -2.23
CA SER A 58 -1.69 8.35 -1.19
C SER A 58 -2.51 7.62 -0.13
N ASP A 59 -2.36 7.97 1.16
CA ASP A 59 -3.07 7.33 2.29
C ASP A 59 -4.57 7.20 2.05
N THR A 60 -5.20 8.34 1.82
CA THR A 60 -6.63 8.48 1.56
C THR A 60 -7.07 7.61 0.39
N ILE A 61 -6.31 7.66 -0.71
CA ILE A 61 -6.70 6.97 -1.93
C ILE A 61 -6.51 5.48 -1.77
N ALA A 62 -5.37 5.04 -1.24
CA ALA A 62 -5.09 3.63 -0.99
C ALA A 62 -6.15 2.99 -0.08
N LYS A 63 -6.44 3.62 1.07
CA LYS A 63 -7.44 3.13 2.04
C LYS A 63 -8.85 3.12 1.48
N ARG A 64 -9.18 4.02 0.56
CA ARG A 64 -10.48 4.04 -0.10
C ARG A 64 -10.56 2.94 -1.15
N ILE A 65 -9.61 2.92 -2.08
CA ILE A 65 -9.63 2.06 -3.25
C ILE A 65 -9.40 0.58 -2.89
N PHE A 66 -8.55 0.29 -1.91
CA PHE A 66 -8.23 -1.06 -1.47
C PHE A 66 -8.87 -1.40 -0.12
N SER A 67 -9.92 -0.68 0.28
CA SER A 67 -10.58 -0.88 1.58
C SER A 67 -10.96 -2.33 1.83
N ALA A 68 -10.56 -2.86 2.99
CA ALA A 68 -10.96 -4.16 3.49
C ALA A 68 -12.46 -4.24 3.83
N ASP A 69 -13.21 -3.14 3.77
CA ASP A 69 -14.65 -3.11 4.03
C ASP A 69 -15.46 -2.77 2.79
N SER A 70 -15.13 -1.68 2.08
CA SER A 70 -15.92 -1.24 0.93
C SER A 70 -15.49 -1.83 -0.41
N HIS A 71 -14.24 -2.32 -0.52
CA HIS A 71 -13.65 -2.82 -1.76
C HIS A 71 -12.83 -4.09 -1.56
N ARG A 72 -13.40 -5.03 -0.81
CA ARG A 72 -12.76 -6.32 -0.47
C ARG A 72 -12.25 -7.05 -1.69
N GLU A 73 -13.03 -7.04 -2.77
CA GLU A 73 -12.69 -7.71 -4.03
C GLU A 73 -11.37 -7.21 -4.62
N ARG A 74 -11.03 -5.92 -4.45
CA ARG A 74 -9.79 -5.34 -4.95
C ARG A 74 -8.60 -5.74 -4.12
N LEU A 75 -8.76 -5.71 -2.80
CA LEU A 75 -7.73 -6.15 -1.86
C LEU A 75 -7.49 -7.66 -2.00
N GLU A 76 -8.54 -8.48 -2.06
CA GLU A 76 -8.47 -9.92 -2.30
C GLU A 76 -7.74 -10.22 -3.60
N TYR A 77 -8.11 -9.57 -4.71
CA TYR A 77 -7.43 -9.77 -5.99
C TYR A 77 -5.93 -9.47 -5.87
N LEU A 78 -5.56 -8.33 -5.28
CA LEU A 78 -4.17 -7.97 -5.06
C LEU A 78 -3.45 -9.04 -4.25
N LEU A 79 -3.98 -9.40 -3.07
CA LEU A 79 -3.37 -10.36 -2.16
C LEU A 79 -3.22 -11.76 -2.78
N LYS A 80 -4.27 -12.30 -3.40
CA LYS A 80 -4.23 -13.61 -4.07
C LYS A 80 -3.10 -13.70 -5.08
N ASN A 81 -2.96 -12.68 -5.93
CA ASN A 81 -2.02 -12.68 -7.03
C ASN A 81 -0.57 -12.37 -6.58
N VAL A 82 -0.37 -11.42 -5.64
CA VAL A 82 0.98 -11.15 -5.12
C VAL A 82 1.47 -12.27 -4.22
N VAL A 83 0.60 -12.97 -3.48
CA VAL A 83 0.99 -14.11 -2.63
C VAL A 83 1.06 -15.41 -3.44
N GLN A 84 0.29 -15.53 -4.52
CA GLN A 84 0.00 -16.76 -5.25
C GLN A 84 -0.72 -17.79 -4.38
N ASP A 85 -1.81 -17.34 -3.78
CA ASP A 85 -2.67 -18.13 -2.90
C ASP A 85 -4.14 -17.76 -3.16
N ASP A 86 -4.82 -18.57 -3.98
CA ASP A 86 -6.22 -18.35 -4.37
C ASP A 86 -7.22 -18.51 -3.22
N SER A 87 -6.79 -19.06 -2.08
CA SER A 87 -7.62 -19.28 -0.90
C SER A 87 -7.85 -18.02 -0.04
N ILE A 88 -7.12 -16.94 -0.31
CA ILE A 88 -7.24 -15.69 0.46
C ILE A 88 -8.63 -15.08 0.28
N GLU A 89 -9.38 -14.94 1.37
CA GLU A 89 -10.64 -14.20 1.39
C GLU A 89 -10.61 -13.18 2.52
N VAL A 90 -10.97 -11.93 2.23
CA VAL A 90 -10.98 -10.82 3.18
C VAL A 90 -12.32 -10.82 3.94
N GLU A 91 -12.24 -10.91 5.26
CA GLU A 91 -13.41 -10.85 6.15
C GLU A 91 -13.86 -9.41 6.41
N GLY A 92 -12.91 -8.48 6.58
CA GLY A 92 -13.16 -7.09 6.93
C GLY A 92 -11.88 -6.38 7.42
N SER A 93 -11.98 -5.08 7.68
CA SER A 93 -10.91 -4.38 8.39
C SER A 93 -10.75 -4.90 9.82
N TYR A 94 -9.56 -4.73 10.41
CA TYR A 94 -9.37 -4.91 11.84
C TYR A 94 -8.65 -3.71 12.44
N THR A 95 -9.08 -3.31 13.63
CA THR A 95 -8.48 -2.20 14.36
C THR A 95 -7.39 -2.73 15.26
N ASN A 96 -6.15 -2.39 14.95
CA ASN A 96 -5.00 -2.76 15.76
C ASN A 96 -4.84 -1.74 16.90
N GLU A 97 -5.78 -1.72 17.87
CA GLU A 97 -5.84 -0.67 18.92
C GLU A 97 -4.57 -0.57 19.78
N GLY A 98 -3.72 -1.62 19.80
CA GLY A 98 -2.44 -1.63 20.49
C GLY A 98 -1.26 -1.01 19.73
N PHE A 99 -1.39 -0.72 18.43
CA PHE A 99 -0.27 -0.31 17.57
C PHE A 99 -0.13 1.20 17.44
N MET A 100 0.12 1.86 18.57
CA MET A 100 0.77 3.18 18.56
C MET A 100 2.28 3.02 18.28
N GLN A 101 2.66 2.39 17.16
CA GLN A 101 3.98 2.68 16.57
C GLN A 101 3.92 4.12 16.06
N SER A 102 4.20 5.07 16.97
CA SER A 102 4.42 6.50 16.73
C SER A 102 3.75 7.00 15.44
N LYS A 103 2.55 7.58 15.56
CA LYS A 103 1.91 8.40 14.50
C LYS A 103 2.89 9.42 13.86
N ASN A 104 4.03 9.68 14.50
CA ASN A 104 5.07 10.60 14.08
C ASN A 104 6.22 9.97 13.25
N SER A 105 6.29 8.64 13.06
CA SER A 105 7.42 7.97 12.38
C SER A 105 7.12 7.43 10.98
N LYS A 106 5.86 7.42 10.52
CA LYS A 106 5.44 6.77 9.27
C LYS A 106 4.56 7.63 8.36
N LYS A 107 4.77 8.96 8.26
CA LYS A 107 3.93 9.84 7.39
C LYS A 107 3.87 9.46 5.88
N VAL A 108 4.60 8.43 5.45
CA VAL A 108 4.80 8.03 4.02
C VAL A 108 4.62 6.52 3.78
N ILE A 109 4.17 5.79 4.81
CA ILE A 109 3.81 4.37 4.75
C ILE A 109 2.36 4.30 5.18
N PHE A 110 1.50 3.78 4.31
CA PHE A 110 0.08 3.66 4.59
C PHE A 110 -0.29 2.19 4.63
N ASP A 111 -1.02 1.79 5.65
CA ASP A 111 -1.43 0.42 5.93
C ASP A 111 -2.92 0.23 5.64
N GLU A 112 -3.24 -0.90 5.02
CA GLU A 112 -4.60 -1.43 4.93
C GLU A 112 -4.66 -2.76 5.69
N PRO A 113 -4.99 -2.72 7.00
CA PRO A 113 -5.11 -3.90 7.84
C PRO A 113 -6.42 -4.65 7.58
N ALA A 114 -6.34 -5.96 7.37
CA ALA A 114 -7.51 -6.81 7.16
C ALA A 114 -7.44 -8.14 7.93
N ARG A 115 -8.60 -8.64 8.38
CA ARG A 115 -8.74 -10.02 8.84
C ARG A 115 -9.11 -10.90 7.65
N LEU A 116 -8.46 -12.04 7.51
CA LEU A 116 -8.75 -13.03 6.49
C LEU A 116 -9.63 -14.14 7.07
N LYS A 117 -10.48 -14.75 6.23
CA LYS A 117 -11.41 -15.81 6.67
C LYS A 117 -10.73 -17.08 7.17
N ASP A 118 -9.47 -17.29 6.80
CA ASP A 118 -8.65 -18.40 7.29
C ASP A 118 -8.02 -18.12 8.68
N GLY A 119 -8.34 -16.96 9.28
CA GLY A 119 -7.88 -16.54 10.60
C GLY A 119 -6.58 -15.76 10.59
N ARG A 120 -5.92 -15.56 9.43
CA ARG A 120 -4.73 -14.70 9.32
C ARG A 120 -5.11 -13.23 9.47
N HIS A 121 -4.17 -12.45 10.00
CA HIS A 121 -4.20 -10.99 9.87
C HIS A 121 -3.27 -10.58 8.74
N SER A 122 -3.75 -9.74 7.83
CA SER A 122 -2.96 -9.15 6.77
C SER A 122 -2.78 -7.66 6.94
N ASP A 123 -1.67 -7.15 6.44
CA ASP A 123 -1.44 -5.72 6.28
C ASP A 123 -0.78 -5.47 4.93
N THR A 124 -1.38 -4.57 4.14
CA THR A 124 -0.83 -4.08 2.88
C THR A 124 -0.27 -2.68 3.07
N GLU A 125 1.06 -2.57 3.02
CA GLU A 125 1.78 -1.31 3.14
C GLU A 125 2.04 -0.68 1.75
N PHE A 126 1.55 0.53 1.55
CA PHE A 126 1.84 1.39 0.39
C PHE A 126 2.96 2.38 0.77
N GLN A 127 4.13 2.27 0.12
CA GLN A 127 5.31 3.03 0.51
C GLN A 127 5.77 4.01 -0.57
N ILE A 128 5.72 5.30 -0.27
CA ILE A 128 6.22 6.34 -1.17
C ILE A 128 7.74 6.51 -1.04
N THR A 129 8.26 6.45 0.19
CA THR A 129 9.67 6.74 0.48
C THR A 129 10.53 5.47 0.53
N LEU A 130 11.73 5.58 -0.03
CA LEU A 130 12.77 4.55 0.03
C LEU A 130 13.16 4.26 1.49
N GLN A 131 13.26 2.97 1.84
CA GLN A 131 13.75 2.53 3.14
C GLN A 131 14.94 1.59 2.99
N GLU A 132 16.12 2.02 3.40
CA GLU A 132 17.34 1.19 3.30
C GLU A 132 17.30 -0.05 4.21
N TYR A 133 16.46 -0.06 5.27
CA TYR A 133 16.34 -1.18 6.23
C TYR A 133 15.02 -1.94 6.11
N ILE A 134 14.36 -1.88 4.94
CA ILE A 134 12.98 -2.34 4.76
C ILE A 134 12.75 -3.81 5.16
N LEU A 135 13.69 -4.70 4.83
CA LEU A 135 13.61 -6.13 5.19
C LEU A 135 13.58 -6.32 6.71
N ARG A 136 14.48 -5.63 7.44
CA ARG A 136 14.56 -5.72 8.91
C ARG A 136 13.33 -5.11 9.58
N ARG A 137 12.84 -3.98 9.04
CA ARG A 137 11.62 -3.34 9.56
C ARG A 137 10.40 -4.24 9.36
N ALA A 138 10.28 -4.85 8.18
CA ALA A 138 9.21 -5.79 7.89
C ALA A 138 9.26 -7.02 8.79
N GLU A 139 10.46 -7.55 9.11
CA GLU A 139 10.60 -8.64 10.07
C GLU A 139 10.13 -8.25 11.48
N LEU A 140 10.51 -7.06 11.97
CA LEU A 140 10.03 -6.55 13.25
C LEU A 140 8.52 -6.35 13.23
N TYR A 141 8.00 -5.75 12.17
CA TYR A 141 6.57 -5.45 12.04
C TYR A 141 5.71 -6.71 11.94
N ALA A 142 6.11 -7.67 11.10
CA ALA A 142 5.42 -8.96 10.99
C ALA A 142 5.50 -9.76 12.30
N SER A 143 6.61 -9.65 13.04
CA SER A 143 6.73 -10.28 14.37
C SER A 143 5.75 -9.66 15.36
N ASP A 144 5.63 -8.33 15.36
CA ASP A 144 4.67 -7.62 16.19
C ASP A 144 3.22 -7.99 15.80
N MET A 145 2.88 -8.02 14.51
CA MET A 145 1.55 -8.46 14.01
C MET A 145 1.25 -9.88 14.48
N LEU A 146 2.24 -10.78 14.39
CA LEU A 146 2.08 -12.15 14.82
C LEU A 146 1.84 -12.20 16.34
N MET A 147 2.58 -11.43 17.14
CA MET A 147 2.34 -11.29 18.58
C MET A 147 0.92 -10.80 18.90
N PHE A 148 0.39 -9.87 18.12
CA PHE A 148 -0.99 -9.41 18.27
C PHE A 148 -2.01 -10.49 17.95
N SER A 149 -1.77 -11.29 16.92
CA SER A 149 -2.64 -12.42 16.57
C SER A 149 -2.71 -13.49 17.68
N TYR A 150 -1.78 -13.47 18.65
CA TYR A 150 -1.81 -14.31 19.86
C TYR A 150 -2.47 -13.65 21.07
N SER A 151 -2.77 -12.35 21.01
CA SER A 151 -3.37 -11.66 22.15
C SER A 151 -4.80 -12.15 22.37
N VAL A 152 -5.11 -12.51 23.61
CA VAL A 152 -6.42 -13.03 24.01
C VAL A 152 -7.33 -11.82 24.21
N GLU A 153 -8.39 -11.72 23.41
CA GLU A 153 -9.40 -10.66 23.59
C GLU A 153 -10.09 -10.79 24.96
N GLU A 154 -10.57 -9.67 25.50
CA GLU A 154 -11.24 -9.64 26.80
C GLU A 154 -12.50 -10.53 26.78
N GLY A 155 -12.43 -11.69 27.44
CA GLY A 155 -13.51 -12.69 27.48
C GLY A 155 -13.19 -14.04 26.82
N GLN A 156 -12.09 -14.16 26.08
CA GLN A 156 -11.62 -15.46 25.55
C GLN A 156 -10.83 -16.26 26.59
N LYS A 157 -10.96 -17.59 26.58
CA LYS A 157 -10.17 -18.44 27.49
C LYS A 157 -8.75 -18.61 26.93
N LYS A 158 -7.73 -18.45 27.78
CA LYS A 158 -6.32 -18.77 27.47
C LYS A 158 -6.08 -20.17 26.88
N SER A 159 -7.01 -21.11 27.09
CA SER A 159 -6.96 -22.47 26.53
C SER A 159 -7.39 -22.59 25.07
N GLU A 160 -8.00 -21.54 24.49
CA GLU A 160 -8.53 -21.54 23.12
C GLU A 160 -7.50 -20.98 22.11
N VAL A 161 -6.46 -20.27 22.59
CA VAL A 161 -5.38 -19.71 21.78
C VAL A 161 -4.07 -20.43 22.11
N SER A 162 -3.45 -21.06 21.12
CA SER A 162 -2.15 -21.74 21.27
C SER A 162 -1.32 -21.61 19.99
N TYR A 163 0.00 -21.72 20.11
CA TYR A 163 0.91 -21.69 18.96
C TYR A 163 0.59 -22.73 17.88
N SER A 164 -0.12 -23.81 18.20
CA SER A 164 -0.55 -24.81 17.21
C SER A 164 -1.79 -24.40 16.41
N ASN A 165 -2.50 -23.33 16.80
CA ASN A 165 -3.79 -22.93 16.21
C ASN A 165 -3.79 -21.51 15.60
N THR A 166 -2.67 -20.81 15.60
CA THR A 166 -2.58 -19.47 14.99
C THR A 166 -2.35 -19.59 13.49
N ALA A 167 -3.16 -18.93 12.68
CA ALA A 167 -3.10 -19.02 11.22
C ALA A 167 -1.87 -18.32 10.61
N GLY A 168 -1.17 -17.49 11.39
CA GLY A 168 -0.04 -16.67 10.94
C GLY A 168 -0.46 -15.27 10.51
N VAL A 169 0.47 -14.56 9.86
CA VAL A 169 0.25 -13.19 9.36
C VAL A 169 0.78 -13.03 7.95
N LEU A 170 0.20 -12.08 7.23
CA LEU A 170 0.54 -11.71 5.86
C LEU A 170 0.90 -10.22 5.78
N LEU A 171 2.16 -9.91 5.52
CA LEU A 171 2.62 -8.54 5.27
C LEU A 171 2.96 -8.38 3.80
N VAL A 172 2.24 -7.51 3.09
CA VAL A 172 2.54 -7.14 1.70
C VAL A 172 3.06 -5.71 1.68
N VAL A 173 4.21 -5.48 1.05
CA VAL A 173 4.84 -4.17 0.98
C VAL A 173 5.02 -3.75 -0.47
N LEU A 174 4.25 -2.75 -0.89
CA LEU A 174 4.33 -2.13 -2.22
C LEU A 174 5.28 -0.94 -2.17
N MET A 175 6.44 -1.06 -2.83
CA MET A 175 7.50 -0.06 -2.79
C MET A 175 7.47 0.79 -4.05
N LYS A 176 7.15 2.10 -3.92
CA LYS A 176 7.29 3.06 -5.04
C LYS A 176 8.73 3.09 -5.57
N ASN A 177 9.70 3.04 -4.66
CA ASN A 177 11.12 3.05 -4.96
C ASN A 177 11.81 1.89 -4.24
N SER A 178 12.50 1.03 -4.99
CA SER A 178 13.17 -0.15 -4.45
C SER A 178 14.55 0.18 -3.86
N SER A 179 14.90 -0.50 -2.76
CA SER A 179 16.23 -0.41 -2.12
C SER A 179 17.34 -1.01 -2.99
N LYS A 180 18.59 -0.76 -2.58
CA LYS A 180 19.78 -1.19 -3.33
C LYS A 180 19.84 -2.71 -3.47
N GLU A 181 19.42 -3.45 -2.45
CA GLU A 181 19.40 -4.91 -2.42
C GLU A 181 18.49 -5.48 -3.51
N PHE A 182 17.29 -4.92 -3.65
CA PHE A 182 16.33 -5.27 -4.70
C PHE A 182 16.85 -4.90 -6.10
N LYS A 183 17.40 -3.70 -6.26
CA LYS A 183 17.99 -3.27 -7.54
C LYS A 183 19.17 -4.14 -7.98
N ARG A 184 20.00 -4.58 -7.02
CA ARG A 184 21.09 -5.52 -7.27
C ARG A 184 20.58 -6.90 -7.67
N PHE A 185 19.49 -7.37 -7.08
CA PHE A 185 18.85 -8.62 -7.50
C PHE A 185 18.38 -8.55 -8.96
N ASN A 186 17.88 -7.40 -9.40
CA ASN A 186 17.44 -7.20 -10.79
C ASN A 186 18.58 -7.30 -11.83
N GLU A 187 19.85 -7.32 -11.41
CA GLU A 187 20.99 -7.56 -12.31
C GLU A 187 21.05 -9.01 -12.82
N THR A 188 20.40 -9.94 -12.11
CA THR A 188 20.45 -11.38 -12.41
C THR A 188 19.07 -12.01 -12.62
N SER A 189 17.98 -11.24 -12.46
CA SER A 189 16.61 -11.73 -12.57
C SER A 189 15.66 -10.60 -12.98
N ASP A 190 14.62 -10.94 -13.74
CA ASP A 190 13.52 -10.02 -14.06
C ASP A 190 12.40 -10.02 -13.01
N ARG A 191 12.50 -10.82 -11.93
CA ARG A 191 11.45 -10.87 -10.90
C ARG A 191 11.43 -9.59 -10.07
N TYR A 192 10.23 -9.07 -9.84
CA TYR A 192 9.97 -7.86 -9.05
C TYR A 192 9.02 -8.10 -7.86
N ILE A 193 8.53 -9.33 -7.66
CA ILE A 193 7.77 -9.76 -6.46
C ILE A 193 8.56 -10.81 -5.68
N HIS A 194 8.88 -10.49 -4.43
CA HIS A 194 9.73 -11.30 -3.55
C HIS A 194 8.92 -11.87 -2.38
N ARG A 195 8.76 -13.19 -2.34
CA ARG A 195 7.91 -13.89 -1.36
C ARG A 195 8.76 -14.65 -0.34
N PHE A 196 8.72 -14.21 0.91
CA PHE A 196 9.34 -14.89 2.05
C PHE A 196 8.30 -15.75 2.77
N THR A 197 8.05 -16.95 2.24
CA THR A 197 7.03 -17.90 2.76
C THR A 197 7.62 -19.07 3.53
N LYS A 198 8.93 -19.31 3.40
CA LYS A 198 9.65 -20.43 4.03
C LYS A 198 10.90 -19.93 4.73
N ARG A 199 11.29 -20.60 5.80
CA ARG A 199 12.58 -20.41 6.48
C ARG A 199 13.41 -21.67 6.27
N THR A 200 14.69 -21.49 5.93
CA THR A 200 15.64 -22.58 5.67
C THR A 200 16.88 -22.37 6.52
N ALA A 201 17.24 -23.37 7.31
CA ALA A 201 18.47 -23.40 8.08
C ALA A 201 19.68 -23.61 7.16
N ASP A 202 20.87 -23.26 7.63
CA ASP A 202 22.15 -23.53 6.97
C ASP A 202 22.39 -25.03 6.71
N SER A 203 21.74 -25.91 7.50
CA SER A 203 21.72 -27.36 7.31
C SER A 203 20.75 -27.86 6.21
N GLY A 204 19.93 -26.97 5.63
CA GLY A 204 18.89 -27.30 4.65
C GLY A 204 17.51 -27.62 5.25
N LEU A 205 17.38 -27.76 6.58
CA LEU A 205 16.08 -27.94 7.24
C LEU A 205 15.18 -26.75 6.95
N SER A 206 13.98 -27.00 6.40
CA SER A 206 13.05 -25.95 6.00
C SER A 206 11.66 -26.14 6.61
N PHE A 207 11.01 -25.04 6.96
CA PHE A 207 9.62 -25.02 7.43
C PHE A 207 8.88 -23.81 6.87
N HIS A 208 7.54 -23.87 6.84
CA HIS A 208 6.71 -22.75 6.42
C HIS A 208 6.71 -21.65 7.48
N SER A 209 6.90 -20.40 7.07
CA SER A 209 6.96 -19.26 7.99
C SER A 209 5.55 -18.88 8.45
N MET A 210 5.37 -18.66 9.76
CA MET A 210 4.15 -18.05 10.30
C MET A 210 3.99 -16.58 9.88
N MET A 211 5.08 -15.96 9.43
CA MET A 211 5.10 -14.61 8.87
C MET A 211 5.37 -14.73 7.37
N THR A 212 4.33 -14.60 6.56
CA THR A 212 4.48 -14.44 5.11
C THR A 212 4.73 -12.97 4.83
N MET A 213 5.89 -12.64 4.27
CA MET A 213 6.21 -11.27 3.83
C MET A 213 6.40 -11.24 2.32
N VAL A 214 5.75 -10.30 1.65
CA VAL A 214 5.86 -10.10 0.21
C VAL A 214 6.32 -8.67 -0.07
N PHE A 215 7.37 -8.51 -0.86
CA PHE A 215 7.86 -7.20 -1.29
C PHE A 215 7.65 -7.05 -2.79
N VAL A 216 7.02 -5.96 -3.20
CA VAL A 216 6.70 -5.66 -4.60
C VAL A 216 7.43 -4.39 -5.02
N GLN A 217 8.28 -4.49 -6.04
CA GLN A 217 9.01 -3.36 -6.63
C GLN A 217 8.14 -2.67 -7.68
N LEU A 218 7.40 -1.63 -7.30
CA LEU A 218 6.53 -0.91 -8.24
C LEU A 218 7.33 -0.18 -9.33
N ASP A 219 8.53 0.31 -9.00
CA ASP A 219 9.45 0.93 -9.96
C ASP A 219 9.91 -0.03 -11.06
N GLU A 220 10.35 -1.24 -10.69
CA GLU A 220 10.72 -2.25 -11.67
C GLU A 220 9.51 -2.78 -12.44
N CYS A 221 8.37 -2.99 -11.77
CA CYS A 221 7.12 -3.40 -12.42
C CYS A 221 6.72 -2.41 -13.53
N LEU A 222 6.66 -1.11 -13.21
CA LEU A 222 6.29 -0.06 -14.16
C LEU A 222 7.32 0.06 -15.30
N LYS A 223 8.61 -0.06 -14.98
CA LYS A 223 9.67 -0.07 -16.00
C LYS A 223 9.49 -1.22 -16.99
N GLN A 224 9.29 -2.45 -16.50
CA GLN A 224 9.07 -3.62 -17.35
C GLN A 224 7.79 -3.48 -18.17
N PHE A 225 6.71 -2.99 -17.56
CA PHE A 225 5.46 -2.72 -18.26
C PHE A 225 5.65 -1.72 -19.42
N ARG A 226 6.38 -0.62 -19.19
CA ARG A 226 6.75 0.35 -20.24
C ARG A 226 7.54 -0.27 -21.38
N GLU A 227 8.45 -1.19 -21.06
CA GLU A 227 9.24 -1.97 -22.01
C GLU A 227 8.46 -3.10 -22.70
N GLY A 228 7.24 -3.43 -22.23
CA GLY A 228 6.44 -4.54 -22.76
C GLY A 228 6.96 -5.92 -22.34
N ARG A 229 7.61 -6.00 -21.18
CA ARG A 229 8.11 -7.24 -20.56
C ARG A 229 7.36 -7.51 -19.27
N ASN A 230 7.29 -8.76 -18.85
CA ASN A 230 6.80 -9.15 -17.52
C ASN A 230 7.65 -10.30 -16.99
N GLY A 231 8.38 -10.07 -15.90
CA GLY A 231 9.18 -11.12 -15.25
C GLY A 231 8.35 -12.05 -14.37
N GLU A 232 7.13 -11.65 -13.98
CA GLU A 232 6.32 -12.39 -13.01
C GLU A 232 5.40 -13.41 -13.69
N HIS A 233 5.41 -14.62 -13.14
CA HIS A 233 4.54 -15.73 -13.51
C HIS A 233 3.97 -16.41 -12.27
N ASP A 234 2.80 -17.03 -12.42
CA ASP A 234 2.15 -17.87 -11.41
C ASP A 234 2.89 -19.21 -11.21
N ASN A 235 2.37 -20.06 -10.32
CA ASN A 235 2.95 -21.37 -10.02
C ASN A 235 2.93 -22.34 -11.22
N ASP A 236 2.06 -22.10 -12.19
CA ASP A 236 1.92 -22.89 -13.43
C ASP A 236 2.76 -22.33 -14.59
N GLY A 237 3.44 -21.20 -14.38
CA GLY A 237 4.29 -20.53 -15.37
C GLY A 237 3.53 -19.57 -16.30
N ASN A 238 2.27 -19.26 -16.03
CA ASN A 238 1.52 -18.26 -16.80
C ASN A 238 1.94 -16.84 -16.40
N SER A 239 2.06 -15.95 -17.39
CA SER A 239 2.40 -14.54 -17.16
C SER A 239 1.31 -13.83 -16.35
N LEU A 240 1.72 -13.06 -15.33
CA LEU A 240 0.81 -12.32 -14.45
C LEU A 240 0.50 -10.92 -15.03
N ASP A 241 -0.04 -10.86 -16.25
CA ASP A 241 -0.17 -9.60 -17.00
C ASP A 241 -1.24 -8.65 -16.43
N GLU A 242 -2.34 -9.21 -15.94
CA GLU A 242 -3.39 -8.41 -15.30
C GLU A 242 -2.90 -7.82 -13.96
N LEU A 243 -2.18 -8.62 -13.17
CA LEU A 243 -1.51 -8.14 -11.95
C LEU A 243 -0.47 -7.06 -12.28
N GLN A 244 0.36 -7.26 -13.31
CA GLN A 244 1.33 -6.25 -13.72
C GLN A 244 0.64 -4.93 -14.08
N THR A 245 -0.50 -4.99 -14.76
CA THR A 245 -1.29 -3.81 -15.11
C THR A 245 -1.81 -3.12 -13.85
N LEU A 246 -2.34 -3.88 -12.86
CA LEU A 246 -2.75 -3.34 -11.56
C LEU A 246 -1.59 -2.65 -10.84
N LEU A 247 -0.47 -3.33 -10.70
CA LEU A 247 0.69 -2.82 -9.97
C LEU A 247 1.29 -1.60 -10.66
N SER A 248 1.29 -1.57 -11.99
CA SER A 248 1.73 -0.39 -12.76
C SER A 248 0.75 0.78 -12.59
N LEU A 249 -0.56 0.52 -12.47
CA LEU A 249 -1.57 1.53 -12.13
C LEU A 249 -1.35 2.08 -10.73
N VAL A 250 -1.05 1.22 -9.74
CA VAL A 250 -0.70 1.65 -8.38
C VAL A 250 0.58 2.48 -8.38
N ALA A 251 1.59 2.09 -9.17
CA ALA A 251 2.86 2.79 -9.29
C ALA A 251 2.69 4.22 -9.84
N ASP A 252 1.92 4.35 -10.93
CA ASP A 252 1.64 5.62 -11.59
C ASP A 252 0.32 5.56 -12.38
N ILE A 253 -0.78 5.99 -11.74
CA ILE A 253 -2.10 6.06 -12.36
C ILE A 253 -2.17 7.07 -13.52
N ASN A 254 -1.20 7.97 -13.64
CA ASN A 254 -1.16 8.98 -14.70
C ASN A 254 -0.27 8.55 -15.89
N ASP A 255 0.35 7.36 -15.84
CA ASP A 255 1.12 6.85 -16.98
C ASP A 255 0.19 6.56 -18.18
N GLU A 256 0.50 7.16 -19.33
CA GLU A 256 -0.34 7.07 -20.53
C GLU A 256 -0.52 5.63 -21.03
N LYS A 257 0.56 4.81 -20.98
CA LYS A 257 0.54 3.43 -21.46
C LYS A 257 -0.28 2.56 -20.51
N VAL A 258 -0.12 2.79 -19.20
CA VAL A 258 -0.88 2.10 -18.16
C VAL A 258 -2.37 2.42 -18.28
N LEU A 259 -2.74 3.70 -18.34
CA LEU A 259 -4.13 4.12 -18.50
C LEU A 259 -4.79 3.56 -19.75
N LYS A 260 -4.05 3.52 -20.87
CA LYS A 260 -4.56 2.94 -22.12
C LYS A 260 -4.88 1.45 -21.96
N THR A 261 -3.98 0.70 -21.32
CA THR A 261 -4.13 -0.76 -21.12
C THR A 261 -5.20 -1.07 -20.08
N ALA A 262 -5.22 -0.32 -18.98
CA ALA A 262 -6.20 -0.46 -17.91
C ALA A 262 -7.65 -0.24 -18.39
N LYS A 263 -7.87 0.59 -19.42
CA LYS A 263 -9.21 0.84 -19.98
C LYS A 263 -9.87 -0.39 -20.61
N ASP A 264 -9.09 -1.40 -20.99
CA ASP A 264 -9.64 -2.63 -21.58
C ASP A 264 -10.12 -3.61 -20.50
N ASN A 265 -9.72 -3.41 -19.24
CA ASN A 265 -10.10 -4.23 -18.10
C ASN A 265 -11.18 -3.51 -17.24
N LYS A 266 -12.33 -4.15 -17.01
CA LYS A 266 -13.42 -3.56 -16.22
C LYS A 266 -12.98 -3.22 -14.78
N PHE A 267 -12.28 -4.13 -14.12
CA PHE A 267 -11.81 -3.94 -12.75
C PHE A 267 -10.90 -2.71 -12.61
N MET A 268 -9.95 -2.53 -13.54
CA MET A 268 -9.07 -1.36 -13.52
C MET A 268 -9.79 -0.06 -13.91
N ARG A 269 -10.73 -0.12 -14.86
CA ARG A 269 -11.58 1.02 -15.19
C ARG A 269 -12.37 1.53 -14.01
N ASP A 270 -12.95 0.62 -13.24
CA ASP A 270 -13.78 0.96 -12.08
C ASP A 270 -12.91 1.65 -11.00
N ILE A 271 -11.66 1.19 -10.80
CA ILE A 271 -10.68 1.89 -9.95
C ILE A 271 -10.41 3.31 -10.45
N ILE A 272 -10.09 3.48 -11.73
CA ILE A 272 -9.77 4.79 -12.32
C ILE A 272 -10.97 5.75 -12.19
N ALA A 273 -12.18 5.26 -12.45
CA ALA A 273 -13.39 6.06 -12.36
C ALA A 273 -13.64 6.55 -10.93
N GLU A 274 -13.45 5.69 -9.93
CA GLU A 274 -13.62 6.06 -8.53
C GLU A 274 -12.55 7.06 -8.06
N VAL A 275 -11.29 6.88 -8.46
CA VAL A 275 -10.23 7.86 -8.16
C VAL A 275 -10.57 9.24 -8.76
N LYS A 276 -11.14 9.25 -9.97
CA LYS A 276 -11.60 10.47 -10.63
C LYS A 276 -12.74 11.14 -9.86
N GLU A 277 -13.72 10.36 -9.42
CA GLU A 277 -14.86 10.85 -8.62
C GLU A 277 -14.39 11.45 -7.28
N LEU A 278 -13.47 10.78 -6.58
CA LEU A 278 -12.87 11.30 -5.34
C LEU A 278 -12.15 12.63 -5.55
N SER A 279 -11.47 12.78 -6.69
CA SER A 279 -10.79 14.02 -7.08
C SER A 279 -11.78 15.15 -7.38
N GLU A 280 -12.88 14.84 -8.09
CA GLU A 280 -13.90 15.82 -8.51
C GLU A 280 -14.76 16.29 -7.34
N ASN A 281 -15.11 15.40 -6.41
CA ASN A 281 -15.94 15.72 -5.25
C ASN A 281 -15.16 16.44 -4.14
N LYS A 282 -13.84 16.65 -4.30
CA LYS A 282 -12.92 17.11 -3.25
C LYS A 282 -13.06 16.30 -1.95
N GLU A 283 -13.47 15.04 -2.05
CA GLU A 283 -13.60 14.11 -0.93
C GLU A 283 -12.23 13.54 -0.50
N LEU A 284 -11.15 14.28 -0.76
CA LEU A 284 -9.84 14.04 -0.21
C LEU A 284 -9.87 14.54 1.25
N PRO A 285 -9.92 13.68 2.28
CA PRO A 285 -9.85 14.11 3.66
C PRO A 285 -8.50 14.82 3.87
N VAL A 286 -8.57 16.03 4.44
CA VAL A 286 -7.44 16.88 4.86
C VAL A 286 -6.95 16.50 6.25
#